data_AF-T1H1A2-F1
#
_entry.id   AF-T1H1A2-F1
#
_cell.length_a   1.000
_cell.length_b   1.000
_cell.length_c   1.000
_cell.angle_alpha   90.00
_cell.angle_beta   90.00
_cell.angle_gamma   90.00
#
_symmetry.space_group_name_H-M   'P 1'
#
loop_
_entity.id
_entity.type
_entity.pdbx_description
1 polymer ?
#
loop_
_entity_poly.entity_id
_entity_poly.type
_entity_poly.pdbx_seq_one_letter_code
_entity_poly.pdbx_strand_id
1 'polypeptide(L)'
;ISLPSEKRRNNTALYNPHSVKELQGNYSYINWLDYINALLPKDLSINDNEIVIVSVPSFFEALGPLLETTPKRTIANYMMWRIHGFSSFFLNEELRKRQLEYSTVLSGREEQEARWKECVDITSGSAEFGDFDLGLPISVGALYVRKHFKEDAKSIALQMVDGIRSVFENILKEITWMDNETKESALNKLHKMTTHIGYPDEIWMIRN
;
A
#
# COMPACT_ATOMS: atom_id res chain seq x y z
N ILE A 1 6.74 -5.74 -18.68
CA ILE A 1 6.89 -4.27 -18.66
C ILE A 1 6.73 -3.79 -17.22
N SER A 2 7.74 -3.17 -16.63
CA SER A 2 7.67 -2.61 -15.28
C SER A 2 8.72 -1.51 -15.12
N LEU A 3 8.45 -0.55 -14.24
CA LEU A 3 9.41 0.47 -13.84
C LEU A 3 10.28 -0.08 -12.70
N PRO A 4 11.62 0.00 -12.77
CA PRO A 4 12.51 -0.45 -11.71
C PRO A 4 12.20 0.23 -10.37
N SER A 5 12.41 -0.49 -9.27
CA SER A 5 12.09 -0.04 -7.91
C SER A 5 12.79 1.26 -7.53
N GLU A 6 14.00 1.50 -8.04
CA GLU A 6 14.78 2.70 -7.79
C GLU A 6 14.10 3.94 -8.37
N LYS A 7 13.54 3.81 -9.58
CA LYS A 7 12.83 4.90 -10.26
C LYS A 7 11.46 5.21 -9.63
N ARG A 8 10.91 4.28 -8.85
CA ARG A 8 9.64 4.45 -8.12
C ARG A 8 9.79 5.20 -6.79
N ARG A 9 11.00 5.60 -6.39
CA ARG A 9 11.23 6.37 -5.14
C ARG A 9 11.00 7.87 -5.30
N ASN A 10 10.91 8.38 -6.53
CA ASN A 10 10.66 9.79 -6.79
C ASN A 10 9.14 10.04 -6.89
N ASN A 11 8.53 10.48 -5.79
CA ASN A 11 7.09 10.74 -5.72
C ASN A 11 6.62 11.80 -6.73
N THR A 12 7.43 12.82 -7.01
CA THR A 12 7.11 13.86 -8.00
C THR A 12 7.02 13.26 -9.40
N ALA A 13 7.92 12.34 -9.76
CA ALA A 13 7.88 11.66 -11.05
C ALA A 13 6.71 10.67 -11.18
N LEU A 14 6.15 10.21 -10.06
CA LEU A 14 4.94 9.36 -10.03
C LEU A 14 3.64 10.17 -10.00
N TYR A 15 3.71 11.50 -9.94
CA TYR A 15 2.54 12.37 -9.93
C TYR A 15 2.28 12.92 -11.33
N ASN A 16 1.61 12.13 -12.18
CA ASN A 16 1.22 12.54 -13.53
C ASN A 16 -0.31 12.64 -13.61
N PRO A 17 -0.89 13.82 -13.31
CA PRO A 17 -2.34 14.02 -13.38
C PRO A 17 -2.79 14.09 -14.84
N HIS A 18 -3.84 13.33 -15.16
CA HIS A 18 -4.53 13.36 -16.45
C HIS A 18 -6.04 13.38 -16.20
N SER A 19 -6.79 14.08 -17.04
CA SER A 19 -8.23 13.83 -17.13
C SER A 19 -8.49 12.43 -17.69
N VAL A 20 -9.63 11.81 -17.35
CA VAL A 20 -10.05 10.54 -17.96
C VAL A 20 -10.15 10.67 -19.48
N LYS A 21 -10.50 11.85 -20.00
CA LYS A 21 -10.49 12.17 -21.42
C LYS A 21 -9.09 12.08 -22.04
N GLU A 22 -8.08 12.67 -21.41
CA GLU A 22 -6.68 12.54 -21.84
C GLU A 22 -6.19 11.10 -21.76
N LEU A 23 -6.57 10.38 -20.69
CA LEU A 23 -6.25 8.96 -20.53
C LEU A 23 -6.82 8.12 -21.68
N GLN A 24 -8.08 8.37 -22.06
CA GLN A 24 -8.75 7.71 -23.18
C GLN A 24 -8.09 8.02 -24.53
N GLY A 25 -7.64 9.26 -24.72
CA GLY A 25 -6.91 9.68 -25.92
C GLY A 25 -5.53 9.05 -26.03
N ASN A 26 -4.78 8.97 -24.92
CA ASN A 26 -3.42 8.43 -24.89
C ASN A 26 -3.39 6.89 -24.93
N TYR A 27 -4.37 6.23 -24.32
CA TYR A 27 -4.39 4.77 -24.12
C TYR A 27 -5.74 4.16 -24.50
N SER A 28 -6.05 4.09 -25.79
CA SER A 28 -7.40 3.75 -26.28
C SER A 28 -7.82 2.27 -26.21
N TYR A 29 -6.94 1.38 -25.76
CA TYR A 29 -7.17 -0.08 -25.72
C TYR A 29 -8.18 -0.52 -24.64
N ILE A 30 -8.54 0.35 -23.70
CA ILE A 30 -9.60 0.16 -22.71
C ILE A 30 -10.54 1.36 -22.79
N ASN A 31 -11.86 1.13 -22.58
CA ASN A 31 -12.79 2.21 -22.31
C ASN A 31 -12.66 2.58 -20.82
N TRP A 32 -11.82 3.58 -20.52
CA TRP A 32 -11.44 3.92 -19.15
C TRP A 32 -12.59 4.51 -18.35
N LEU A 33 -13.45 5.31 -18.98
CA LEU A 33 -14.60 5.88 -18.28
C LEU A 33 -15.55 4.79 -17.80
N ASP A 34 -15.88 3.85 -18.69
CA ASP A 34 -16.73 2.71 -18.35
C ASP A 34 -16.05 1.79 -17.33
N TYR A 35 -14.75 1.52 -17.52
CA TYR A 35 -13.98 0.68 -16.62
C TYR A 35 -13.94 1.24 -15.20
N ILE A 36 -13.65 2.54 -15.04
CA ILE A 36 -13.61 3.18 -13.73
C ILE A 36 -15.01 3.21 -13.11
N ASN A 37 -16.03 3.62 -13.85
CA ASN A 37 -17.41 3.64 -13.35
C ASN A 37 -17.93 2.25 -12.96
N ALA A 38 -17.46 1.18 -13.61
CA ALA A 38 -17.80 -0.19 -13.23
C ALA A 38 -17.15 -0.65 -11.91
N LEU A 39 -16.05 -0.02 -11.48
CA LEU A 39 -15.37 -0.31 -10.22
C LEU A 39 -15.92 0.51 -9.04
N LEU A 40 -16.58 1.64 -9.32
CA LEU A 40 -17.13 2.52 -8.29
C LEU A 40 -18.44 1.97 -7.71
N PRO A 41 -18.78 2.34 -6.46
CA PRO A 41 -20.10 2.09 -5.90
C PRO A 41 -21.23 2.61 -6.81
N LYS A 42 -22.40 1.97 -6.79
CA LYS A 42 -23.50 2.28 -7.73
C LYS A 42 -24.02 3.71 -7.65
N ASP A 43 -23.86 4.35 -6.51
CA ASP A 43 -24.25 5.73 -6.20
C ASP A 43 -23.18 6.77 -6.56
N LEU A 44 -22.01 6.32 -7.02
CA LEU A 44 -20.90 7.17 -7.43
C LEU A 44 -20.55 6.93 -8.89
N SER A 45 -20.58 8.00 -9.69
CA SER A 45 -20.12 7.98 -11.07
C SER A 45 -19.28 9.21 -11.36
N ILE A 46 -18.24 9.02 -12.16
CA ILE A 46 -17.37 10.09 -12.65
C ILE A 46 -17.68 10.40 -14.13
N ASN A 47 -17.28 11.59 -14.57
CA ASN A 47 -17.29 11.97 -15.98
C ASN A 47 -15.87 11.99 -16.56
N ASP A 48 -15.75 12.32 -17.84
CA ASP A 48 -14.48 12.33 -18.57
C ASP A 48 -13.51 13.44 -18.15
N ASN A 49 -13.96 14.45 -17.39
CA ASN A 49 -13.10 15.51 -16.86
C ASN A 49 -12.50 15.18 -15.49
N GLU A 50 -12.85 14.03 -14.90
CA GLU A 50 -12.28 13.58 -13.63
C GLU A 50 -10.75 13.44 -13.74
N ILE A 51 -10.02 13.92 -12.73
CA ILE A 51 -8.57 13.84 -12.71
C ILE A 51 -8.12 12.54 -12.05
N VAL A 52 -7.31 11.78 -12.77
CA VAL A 52 -6.68 10.55 -12.30
C VAL A 52 -5.15 10.71 -12.31
N ILE A 53 -4.47 10.10 -11.34
CA ILE A 53 -3.01 10.09 -11.28
C ILE A 53 -2.48 8.83 -11.96
N VAL A 54 -1.83 9.00 -13.11
CA VAL A 54 -1.17 7.91 -13.83
C VAL A 54 0.26 7.76 -13.32
N SER A 55 0.50 6.85 -12.38
CA SER A 55 1.81 6.79 -11.72
C SER A 55 2.97 6.44 -12.65
N VAL A 56 2.74 5.61 -13.66
CA VAL A 56 3.80 5.16 -14.60
C VAL A 56 3.28 5.21 -16.03
N PRO A 57 3.27 6.39 -16.69
CA PRO A 57 2.76 6.53 -18.06
C PRO A 57 3.41 5.56 -19.07
N SER A 58 4.72 5.36 -18.97
CA SER A 58 5.47 4.45 -19.84
C SER A 58 5.03 2.98 -19.76
N PHE A 59 4.44 2.56 -18.64
CA PHE A 59 3.82 1.24 -18.54
C PHE A 59 2.58 1.16 -19.42
N PHE A 60 1.71 2.17 -19.38
CA PHE A 60 0.48 2.21 -20.18
C PHE A 60 0.76 2.38 -21.67
N GLU A 61 1.82 3.11 -22.04
CA GLU A 61 2.32 3.21 -23.41
C GLU A 61 2.74 1.84 -23.96
N ALA A 62 3.51 1.07 -23.18
CA ALA A 62 3.99 -0.24 -23.60
C ALA A 62 2.91 -1.34 -23.51
N LEU A 63 1.87 -1.13 -22.70
CA LEU A 63 0.80 -2.11 -22.49
C LEU A 63 -0.08 -2.27 -23.74
N GLY A 64 -0.43 -1.18 -24.43
CA GLY A 64 -1.30 -1.22 -25.62
C GLY A 64 -0.79 -2.20 -26.69
N PRO A 65 0.44 -2.01 -27.22
CA PRO A 65 1.03 -2.92 -28.20
C PRO A 65 1.15 -4.37 -27.71
N LEU A 66 1.42 -4.57 -26.42
CA LEU A 66 1.48 -5.90 -25.83
C LEU A 66 0.11 -6.59 -25.85
N LEU A 67 -0.97 -5.86 -25.53
CA LEU A 67 -2.34 -6.39 -25.57
C LEU A 67 -2.78 -6.70 -27.00
N GLU A 68 -2.42 -5.86 -27.96
CA GLU A 68 -2.76 -6.06 -29.38
C GLU A 68 -2.07 -7.29 -29.99
N THR A 69 -0.80 -7.51 -29.64
CA THR A 69 0.01 -8.62 -30.18
C THR A 69 -0.16 -9.94 -29.43
N THR A 70 -0.68 -9.90 -28.19
CA THR A 70 -0.85 -11.11 -27.36
C THR A 70 -2.21 -11.77 -27.62
N PRO A 71 -2.28 -13.09 -27.87
CA PRO A 71 -3.56 -13.78 -28.02
C PRO A 71 -4.47 -13.59 -26.81
N LYS A 72 -5.76 -13.31 -27.04
CA LYS A 72 -6.77 -13.12 -25.97
C LYS A 72 -6.79 -14.27 -24.96
N ARG A 73 -6.61 -15.52 -25.42
CA ARG A 73 -6.52 -16.71 -24.56
C ARG A 73 -5.34 -16.62 -23.58
N THR A 74 -4.20 -16.13 -24.03
CA THR A 74 -3.00 -15.96 -23.18
C THR A 74 -3.23 -14.89 -22.13
N ILE A 75 -3.86 -13.77 -22.50
CA ILE A 75 -4.23 -12.70 -21.57
C ILE A 75 -5.20 -13.23 -20.50
N ALA A 76 -6.26 -13.94 -20.92
CA ALA A 76 -7.22 -14.54 -20.00
C ALA A 76 -6.57 -15.56 -19.06
N ASN A 77 -5.70 -16.43 -19.57
CA ASN A 77 -4.95 -17.39 -18.76
C ASN A 77 -4.07 -16.68 -17.72
N TYR A 78 -3.38 -15.60 -18.12
CA TYR A 78 -2.58 -14.81 -17.19
C TYR A 78 -3.44 -14.18 -16.09
N MET A 79 -4.57 -13.56 -16.43
CA MET A 79 -5.49 -12.99 -15.44
C MET A 79 -6.01 -14.07 -14.46
N MET A 80 -6.44 -15.22 -14.98
CA MET A 80 -6.91 -16.34 -14.15
C MET A 80 -5.80 -16.91 -13.27
N TRP A 81 -4.56 -16.96 -13.77
CA TRP A 81 -3.41 -17.37 -12.98
C TRP A 81 -3.14 -16.41 -11.82
N ARG A 82 -3.26 -15.09 -12.03
CA ARG A 82 -3.11 -14.10 -10.96
C ARG A 82 -4.17 -14.29 -9.86
N ILE A 83 -5.42 -14.55 -10.23
CA ILE A 83 -6.52 -14.83 -9.29
C ILE A 83 -6.26 -16.15 -8.54
N HIS A 84 -5.81 -17.19 -9.25
CA HIS A 84 -5.51 -18.48 -8.63
C HIS A 84 -4.36 -18.38 -7.62
N GLY A 85 -3.27 -17.68 -7.98
CA GLY A 85 -2.14 -17.45 -7.09
C GLY A 85 -2.56 -16.76 -5.79
N PHE A 86 -3.41 -15.72 -5.90
CA PHE A 86 -4.01 -15.06 -4.73
C PHE A 86 -4.91 -15.99 -3.91
N SER A 87 -5.75 -16.78 -4.57
CA SER A 87 -6.75 -17.62 -3.91
C SER A 87 -6.14 -18.84 -3.21
N SER A 88 -4.92 -19.24 -3.59
CA SER A 88 -4.27 -20.49 -3.15
C SER A 88 -4.25 -20.70 -1.62
N PHE A 89 -4.16 -19.62 -0.84
CA PHE A 89 -4.17 -19.64 0.63
C PHE A 89 -5.50 -20.10 1.25
N PHE A 90 -6.60 -19.99 0.49
CA PHE A 90 -7.95 -20.33 0.91
C PHE A 90 -8.44 -21.68 0.34
N LEU A 91 -7.60 -22.37 -0.43
CA LEU A 91 -7.95 -23.62 -1.09
C LEU A 91 -7.53 -24.85 -0.28
N ASN A 92 -7.82 -26.03 -0.83
CA ASN A 92 -7.54 -27.31 -0.20
C ASN A 92 -6.03 -27.57 0.02
N GLU A 93 -5.73 -28.60 0.80
CA GLU A 93 -4.36 -28.98 1.15
C GLU A 93 -3.47 -29.28 -0.07
N GLU A 94 -4.04 -29.91 -1.10
CA GLU A 94 -3.31 -30.21 -2.34
C GLU A 94 -2.75 -28.95 -3.00
N LEU A 95 -3.58 -27.91 -3.14
CA LEU A 95 -3.16 -26.65 -3.76
C LEU A 95 -2.21 -25.87 -2.85
N ARG A 96 -2.41 -25.91 -1.53
CA ARG A 96 -1.47 -25.33 -0.57
C ARG A 96 -0.10 -26.00 -0.64
N LYS A 97 -0.03 -27.32 -0.86
CA LYS A 97 1.25 -28.03 -1.04
C LYS A 97 1.97 -27.57 -2.31
N ARG A 98 1.26 -27.44 -3.44
CA ARG A 98 1.84 -26.90 -4.68
C ARG A 98 2.36 -25.47 -4.50
N GLN A 99 1.63 -24.65 -3.74
CA GLN A 99 2.08 -23.30 -3.39
C GLN A 99 3.36 -23.33 -2.54
N LEU A 100 3.48 -24.27 -1.60
CA LEU A 100 4.71 -24.46 -0.83
C LEU A 100 5.87 -24.81 -1.76
N GLU A 101 5.72 -25.78 -2.68
CA GLU A 101 6.76 -26.17 -3.63
C GLU A 101 7.26 -24.98 -4.45
N TYR A 102 6.34 -24.11 -4.92
CA TYR A 102 6.70 -22.87 -5.60
C TYR A 102 7.46 -21.90 -4.69
N SER A 103 6.98 -21.70 -3.46
CA SER A 103 7.65 -20.84 -2.47
C SER A 103 9.02 -21.37 -2.06
N THR A 104 9.23 -22.68 -1.97
CA THR A 104 10.53 -23.31 -1.70
C THR A 104 11.56 -22.91 -2.74
N VAL A 105 11.19 -22.91 -4.03
CA VAL A 105 12.09 -22.51 -5.11
C VAL A 105 12.43 -21.02 -5.03
N LEU A 106 11.48 -20.16 -4.64
CA LEU A 106 11.68 -18.72 -4.60
C LEU A 106 12.45 -18.22 -3.38
N SER A 107 12.16 -18.77 -2.19
CA SER A 107 12.68 -18.23 -0.93
C SER A 107 13.39 -19.26 -0.05
N GLY A 108 13.47 -20.52 -0.48
CA GLY A 108 14.05 -21.61 0.31
C GLY A 108 13.16 -22.08 1.47
N ARG A 109 11.89 -21.65 1.51
CA ARG A 109 10.95 -22.05 2.55
C ARG A 109 10.61 -23.54 2.46
N GLU A 110 10.94 -24.32 3.48
CA GLU A 110 10.77 -25.78 3.48
C GLU A 110 9.41 -26.24 4.05
N GLU A 111 8.76 -25.42 4.88
CA GLU A 111 7.50 -25.79 5.54
C GLU A 111 6.42 -24.71 5.44
N GLN A 112 5.17 -25.16 5.47
CA GLN A 112 4.02 -24.29 5.64
C GLN A 112 3.98 -23.75 7.06
N GLU A 113 3.47 -22.53 7.20
CA GLU A 113 3.24 -21.96 8.51
C GLU A 113 2.09 -22.68 9.19
N ALA A 114 2.19 -22.79 10.52
CA ALA A 114 1.15 -23.41 11.31
C ALA A 114 -0.19 -22.70 11.05
N ARG A 115 -1.26 -23.48 10.83
CA ARG A 115 -2.55 -22.93 10.38
C ARG A 115 -3.11 -21.84 11.29
N TRP A 116 -2.92 -21.98 12.61
CA TRP A 116 -3.36 -20.96 13.56
C TRP A 116 -2.67 -19.61 13.33
N LYS A 117 -1.39 -19.63 12.93
CA LYS A 117 -0.60 -18.42 12.72
C LYS A 117 -1.03 -17.73 11.42
N GLU A 118 -1.25 -18.49 10.35
CA GLU A 118 -1.89 -17.96 9.13
C GLU A 118 -3.25 -17.30 9.45
N CYS A 119 -4.09 -17.94 10.28
CA CYS A 119 -5.38 -17.38 10.67
C CYS A 119 -5.23 -16.08 11.48
N VAL A 120 -4.26 -16.03 12.40
CA VAL A 120 -3.93 -14.80 13.14
C VAL A 120 -3.51 -13.73 12.15
N ASP A 121 -2.57 -14.02 11.25
CA ASP A 121 -2.02 -13.05 10.31
C ASP A 121 -3.06 -12.48 9.34
N ILE A 122 -3.96 -13.33 8.84
CA ILE A 122 -5.13 -12.91 8.04
C ILE A 122 -6.02 -11.97 8.87
N THR A 123 -6.35 -12.36 10.11
CA THR A 123 -7.28 -11.59 10.95
C THR A 123 -6.69 -10.28 11.43
N SER A 124 -5.38 -10.22 11.73
CA SER A 124 -4.69 -8.98 12.09
C SER A 124 -4.39 -8.08 10.90
N GLY A 125 -4.56 -8.58 9.66
CA GLY A 125 -4.17 -7.86 8.45
C GLY A 125 -2.66 -7.76 8.26
N SER A 126 -1.88 -8.61 8.94
CA SER A 126 -0.41 -8.71 8.76
C SER A 126 -0.03 -9.63 7.61
N ALA A 127 -0.95 -10.47 7.15
CA ALA A 127 -0.74 -11.27 5.96
C ALA A 127 -0.74 -10.38 4.71
N GLU A 128 0.39 -10.36 4.00
CA GLU A 128 0.54 -9.63 2.75
C GLU A 128 -0.22 -10.33 1.60
N PHE A 129 -1.47 -9.95 1.38
CA PHE A 129 -2.26 -10.39 0.20
C PHE A 129 -2.32 -9.30 -0.87
N GLY A 130 -1.18 -8.66 -1.16
CA GLY A 130 -1.14 -7.49 -2.03
C GLY A 130 -1.92 -6.31 -1.41
N ASP A 131 -2.65 -5.55 -2.23
CA ASP A 131 -3.36 -4.33 -1.80
C ASP A 131 -4.75 -4.59 -1.17
N PHE A 132 -5.11 -5.85 -0.88
CA PHE A 132 -6.41 -6.19 -0.29
C PHE A 132 -6.33 -6.26 1.24
N ASP A 133 -7.00 -5.33 1.91
CA ASP A 133 -7.20 -5.37 3.37
C ASP A 133 -8.35 -6.32 3.71
N LEU A 134 -8.01 -7.59 3.96
CA LEU A 134 -8.97 -8.64 4.38
C LEU A 134 -9.11 -8.76 5.90
N GLY A 135 -8.34 -7.97 6.65
CA GLY A 135 -8.20 -8.12 8.10
C GLY A 135 -9.11 -7.21 8.92
N LEU A 136 -8.95 -7.30 10.23
CA LEU A 136 -9.58 -6.43 11.22
C LEU A 136 -8.49 -5.80 12.12
N PRO A 137 -7.51 -5.07 11.55
CA PRO A 137 -6.31 -4.62 12.27
C PRO A 137 -6.65 -3.79 13.52
N ILE A 138 -7.66 -2.92 13.45
CA ILE A 138 -8.12 -2.11 14.58
C ILE A 138 -8.69 -2.99 15.70
N SER A 139 -9.51 -3.99 15.35
CA SER A 139 -10.16 -4.87 16.33
C SER A 139 -9.15 -5.78 17.03
N VAL A 140 -8.24 -6.39 16.26
CA VAL A 140 -7.17 -7.22 16.83
C VAL A 140 -6.19 -6.38 17.64
N GLY A 141 -5.83 -5.19 17.15
CA GLY A 141 -5.03 -4.21 17.89
C GLY A 141 -5.65 -3.82 19.22
N ALA A 142 -6.98 -3.60 19.27
CA ALA A 142 -7.70 -3.32 20.51
C ALA A 142 -7.58 -4.44 21.54
N LEU A 143 -7.72 -5.70 21.11
CA LEU A 143 -7.56 -6.86 21.99
C LEU A 143 -6.13 -6.96 22.53
N TYR A 144 -5.13 -6.75 21.67
CA TYR A 144 -3.73 -6.79 22.06
C TYR A 144 -3.39 -5.68 23.06
N VAL A 145 -3.79 -4.44 22.76
CA VAL A 145 -3.54 -3.27 23.62
C VAL A 145 -4.14 -3.47 25.01
N ARG A 146 -5.40 -3.91 25.09
CA ARG A 146 -6.10 -4.14 26.37
C ARG A 146 -5.41 -5.17 27.27
N LYS A 147 -4.71 -6.14 26.68
CA LYS A 147 -4.11 -7.26 27.43
C LYS A 147 -2.61 -7.10 27.68
N HIS A 148 -1.89 -6.48 26.75
CA HIS A 148 -0.43 -6.52 26.72
C HIS A 148 0.24 -5.14 26.71
N PHE A 149 -0.49 -4.08 26.36
CA PHE A 149 0.11 -2.74 26.28
C PHE A 149 -0.08 -1.99 27.60
N LYS A 150 1.03 -1.47 28.14
CA LYS A 150 1.02 -0.64 29.34
C LYS A 150 1.04 0.83 28.95
N GLU A 151 0.20 1.63 29.59
CA GLU A 151 0.02 3.04 29.26
C GLU A 151 1.27 3.89 29.55
N ASP A 152 2.04 3.52 30.58
CA ASP A 152 3.33 4.14 30.92
C ASP A 152 4.33 4.11 29.75
N ALA A 153 4.37 3.01 28.99
CA ALA A 153 5.22 2.86 27.82
C ALA A 153 4.90 3.90 26.73
N LYS A 154 3.61 4.27 26.55
CA LYS A 154 3.22 5.32 25.59
C LYS A 154 3.76 6.68 26.03
N SER A 155 3.66 7.01 27.31
CA SER A 155 4.19 8.28 27.86
C SER A 155 5.70 8.40 27.69
N ILE A 156 6.44 7.33 28.00
CA ILE A 156 7.90 7.31 27.85
C ILE A 156 8.30 7.48 26.37
N ALA A 157 7.64 6.76 25.46
CA ALA A 157 7.91 6.87 24.03
C ALA A 157 7.60 8.27 23.48
N LEU A 158 6.53 8.93 23.97
CA LEU A 158 6.22 10.32 23.62
C LEU A 158 7.34 11.28 24.05
N GLN A 159 7.82 11.17 25.29
CA GLN A 159 8.95 11.99 25.77
C GLN A 159 10.21 11.78 24.92
N MET A 160 10.50 10.54 24.50
CA MET A 160 11.63 10.26 23.61
C MET A 160 11.46 10.92 22.24
N VAL A 161 10.26 10.84 21.64
CA VAL A 161 9.98 11.47 20.34
C VAL A 161 10.11 12.99 20.44
N ASP A 162 9.61 13.60 21.50
CA ASP A 162 9.74 15.04 21.73
C ASP A 162 11.22 15.45 21.90
N GLY A 163 12.00 14.65 22.63
CA GLY A 163 13.45 14.84 22.74
C GLY A 163 14.17 14.77 21.39
N ILE A 164 13.84 13.77 20.56
CA ILE A 164 14.39 13.63 19.20
C ILE A 164 14.01 14.85 18.34
N ARG A 165 12.76 15.33 18.44
CA ARG A 165 12.30 16.52 17.70
C ARG A 165 13.08 17.76 18.10
N SER A 166 13.27 18.01 19.40
CA SER A 166 14.05 19.15 19.88
C SER A 166 15.50 19.11 19.39
N VAL A 167 16.13 17.93 19.41
CA VAL A 167 17.49 17.77 18.89
C VAL A 167 17.53 18.01 17.38
N PHE A 168 16.57 17.50 16.62
CA PHE A 168 16.50 17.72 15.18
C PHE A 168 16.27 19.20 14.83
N GLU A 169 15.46 19.91 15.62
CA GLU A 169 15.27 21.35 15.48
C GLU A 169 16.59 22.12 15.65
N ASN A 170 17.39 21.76 16.65
CA ASN A 170 18.71 22.37 16.86
C ASN A 170 19.65 22.07 15.70
N ILE A 171 19.68 20.83 15.20
CA ILE A 171 20.47 20.46 14.03
C ILE A 171 20.07 21.33 12.82
N LEU A 172 18.78 21.51 12.55
CA LEU A 172 18.30 22.34 11.44
C LEU A 172 18.76 23.80 11.53
N LYS A 173 18.88 24.35 12.75
CA LYS A 173 19.38 25.71 12.98
C LYS A 173 20.89 25.80 12.66
N GLU A 174 21.66 24.79 13.06
CA GLU A 174 23.13 24.79 12.99
C GLU A 174 23.72 24.40 11.62
N ILE A 175 23.03 23.57 10.84
CA ILE A 175 23.57 23.10 9.54
C ILE A 175 23.91 24.26 8.59
N THR A 176 25.04 24.17 7.88
CA THR A 176 25.55 25.26 7.03
C THR A 176 25.30 25.05 5.53
N TRP A 177 24.89 23.84 5.14
CA TRP A 177 24.71 23.48 3.73
C TRP A 177 23.33 23.88 3.16
N MET A 178 22.40 24.29 4.03
CA MET A 178 21.01 24.64 3.68
C MET A 178 20.81 26.15 3.82
N ASP A 179 20.17 26.76 2.84
CA ASP A 179 19.81 28.18 2.88
C ASP A 179 18.70 28.47 3.92
N ASN A 180 18.52 29.75 4.25
CA ASN A 180 17.60 30.16 5.32
C ASN A 180 16.12 29.90 5.00
N GLU A 181 15.70 30.01 3.73
CA GLU A 181 14.31 29.79 3.32
C GLU A 181 13.95 28.30 3.43
N THR A 182 14.85 27.43 2.99
CA THR A 182 14.69 25.98 3.12
C THR A 182 14.71 25.55 4.59
N LYS A 183 15.56 26.15 5.43
CA LYS A 183 15.57 25.89 6.89
C LYS A 183 14.25 26.25 7.55
N GLU A 184 13.69 27.42 7.24
CA GLU A 184 12.39 27.86 7.79
C GLU A 184 11.28 26.88 7.38
N SER A 185 11.26 26.46 6.12
CA SER A 185 10.32 25.45 5.61
C SER A 185 10.49 24.10 6.33
N ALA A 186 11.72 23.66 6.58
CA ALA A 186 12.00 22.43 7.31
C ALA A 186 11.54 22.49 8.78
N LEU A 187 11.76 23.61 9.46
CA LEU A 187 11.28 23.86 10.82
C LEU A 187 9.75 23.87 10.88
N ASN A 188 9.10 24.55 9.93
CA ASN A 188 7.63 24.56 9.83
C ASN A 188 7.08 23.14 9.63
N LYS A 189 7.73 22.32 8.79
CA LYS A 189 7.37 20.92 8.62
C LYS A 189 7.53 20.14 9.93
N LEU A 190 8.65 20.29 10.63
CA LEU A 190 8.92 19.62 11.91
C LEU A 190 7.81 19.91 12.93
N HIS A 191 7.41 21.18 13.07
CA HIS A 191 6.36 21.59 14.01
C HIS A 191 4.96 21.07 13.64
N LYS A 192 4.73 20.78 12.35
CA LYS A 192 3.47 20.21 11.84
C LYS A 192 3.43 18.68 11.85
N MET A 193 4.52 18.00 12.19
CA MET A 193 4.53 16.54 12.21
C MET A 193 3.61 16.01 13.33
N THR A 194 2.69 15.12 12.98
CA THR A 194 1.85 14.41 13.96
C THR A 194 2.57 13.16 14.48
N THR A 195 2.51 12.93 15.78
CA THR A 195 3.08 11.74 16.43
C THR A 195 2.00 10.67 16.59
N HIS A 196 2.28 9.44 16.15
CA HIS A 196 1.41 8.28 16.37
C HIS A 196 2.22 7.20 17.12
N ILE A 197 1.81 6.85 18.35
CA ILE A 197 2.54 5.92 19.22
C ILE A 197 1.61 4.83 19.74
N GLY A 198 1.96 3.58 19.43
CA GLY A 198 1.29 2.38 19.91
C GLY A 198 -0.07 2.13 19.24
N TYR A 199 -1.07 2.94 19.55
CA TYR A 199 -2.45 2.76 19.10
C TYR A 199 -3.19 4.11 18.95
N PRO A 200 -4.22 4.17 18.07
CA PRO A 200 -5.15 5.30 17.98
C PRO A 200 -6.03 5.39 19.23
N ASP A 201 -6.21 6.60 19.78
CA ASP A 201 -6.91 6.81 21.06
C ASP A 201 -8.38 6.37 21.03
N GLU A 202 -8.98 6.37 19.84
CA GLU A 202 -10.34 5.90 19.54
C GLU A 202 -10.58 4.45 20.00
N ILE A 203 -9.54 3.60 20.04
CA ILE A 203 -9.65 2.20 20.50
C ILE A 203 -10.10 2.10 21.97
N TRP A 204 -9.81 3.11 22.80
CA TRP A 204 -10.25 3.16 24.20
C TRP A 204 -11.66 3.69 24.37
N MET A 205 -12.20 4.42 23.38
CA MET A 205 -13.55 4.98 23.46
C MET A 205 -14.64 3.90 23.30
N ILE A 206 -14.32 2.77 22.66
CA ILE A 206 -15.21 1.59 22.48
C ILE A 206 -15.34 0.77 23.79
N ARG A 207 -15.12 1.38 24.96
CA ARG A 207 -15.32 0.75 26.28
C ARG A 207 -16.62 1.19 26.97
N ASN A 208 -17.33 2.17 26.43
CA ASN A 208 -18.58 2.70 26.99
C ASN A 208 -19.75 2.53 26.03
#